data_AF-A0A0A6UDH6-F1
#
_entry.id   AF-A0A0A6UDH6-F1
#
_cell.length_a   1.000
_cell.length_b   1.000
_cell.length_c   1.000
_cell.angle_alpha   90.00
_cell.angle_beta   90.00
_cell.angle_gamma   90.00
#
_symmetry.space_group_name_H-M   'P 1'
#
loop_
_entity.id
_entity.type
_entity.pdbx_description
1 polymer ?
#
loop_
_entity_poly.entity_id
_entity_poly.type
_entity_poly.pdbx_seq_one_letter_code
_entity_poly.pdbx_strand_id
1 'polypeptide(L)'
;MEDTLALPDAWRRQVHPRRGGTVVRPFAADPQAPERAGRMLAERQARVSAVLAAPSTTDDVRAAATRWQAGEADPLGAAAVAVITGQGGVGPTAADMWISGHGLRFAALAAVAAATLLIIDDQAPRGLSGTPFADPGIRRRRPGDPRPEYEPALPGLLRVRAAFAAASDPTPTRSSPRWPATGPVTTCTSVPPVRC
;
A
#
# COMPACT_ATOMS: atom_id res chain seq x y z
N MET A 1 33.46 30.11 -15.17
CA MET A 1 32.00 30.30 -15.24
C MET A 1 31.43 28.96 -15.61
N GLU A 2 30.82 28.25 -14.66
CA GLU A 2 30.27 26.91 -14.91
C GLU A 2 28.91 27.01 -15.59
N ASP A 3 28.74 26.25 -16.66
CA ASP A 3 27.50 26.14 -17.43
C ASP A 3 26.36 25.60 -16.56
N THR A 4 25.33 26.42 -16.40
CA THR A 4 24.08 25.97 -15.79
C THR A 4 23.27 25.22 -16.82
N LEU A 5 23.11 23.91 -16.65
CA LEU A 5 22.29 23.08 -17.53
C LEU A 5 20.82 23.54 -17.51
N ALA A 6 20.40 24.25 -18.56
CA ALA A 6 19.03 24.67 -18.74
C ALA A 6 18.19 23.53 -19.33
N LEU A 7 17.46 22.80 -18.48
CA LEU A 7 16.55 21.75 -18.93
C LEU A 7 15.30 22.36 -19.61
N PRO A 8 14.93 21.90 -20.82
CA PRO A 8 13.68 22.30 -21.47
C PRO A 8 12.46 21.97 -20.62
N ASP A 9 11.40 22.81 -20.68
CA ASP A 9 10.19 22.63 -19.87
C ASP A 9 9.47 21.30 -20.12
N ALA A 10 9.54 20.77 -21.35
CA ALA A 10 9.01 19.45 -21.66
C ALA A 10 9.68 18.34 -20.82
N TRP A 11 10.99 18.47 -20.57
CA TRP A 11 11.76 17.50 -19.79
C TRP A 11 11.56 17.70 -18.29
N ARG A 12 11.40 18.95 -17.82
CA ARG A 12 11.09 19.23 -16.41
C ARG A 12 9.86 18.48 -15.91
N ARG A 13 8.87 18.21 -16.79
CA ARG A 13 7.68 17.41 -16.48
C ARG A 13 7.96 15.92 -16.27
N GLN A 14 9.07 15.41 -16.81
CA GLN A 14 9.49 14.01 -16.71
C GLN A 14 10.53 13.78 -15.60
N VAL A 15 11.16 14.84 -15.10
CA VAL A 15 12.12 14.74 -14.00
C VAL A 15 11.39 14.37 -12.70
N HIS A 16 11.75 13.23 -12.13
CA HIS A 16 11.28 12.87 -10.79
C HIS A 16 11.84 13.84 -9.74
N PRO A 17 11.00 14.46 -8.92
CA PRO A 17 11.45 15.32 -7.83
C PRO A 17 12.50 14.61 -6.96
N ARG A 18 13.56 15.35 -6.63
CA ARG A 18 14.59 14.96 -5.66
C ARG A 18 14.63 16.01 -4.56
N ARG A 19 14.95 15.56 -3.35
CA ARG A 19 15.17 16.45 -2.20
C ARG A 19 16.28 17.46 -2.54
N GLY A 20 16.06 18.74 -2.24
CA GLY A 20 17.03 19.82 -2.54
C GLY A 20 17.07 20.28 -4.01
N GLY A 21 16.16 19.80 -4.87
CA GLY A 21 16.02 20.27 -6.25
C GLY A 21 15.21 21.57 -6.37
N THR A 22 15.34 22.24 -7.52
CA THR A 22 14.97 23.65 -7.68
C THR A 22 13.47 23.96 -7.70
N VAL A 23 12.58 22.97 -7.92
CA VAL A 23 11.12 23.19 -7.83
C VAL A 23 10.42 21.85 -7.53
N VAL A 24 9.83 21.72 -6.35
CA VAL A 24 8.86 20.65 -6.08
C VAL A 24 7.47 21.27 -6.08
N ARG A 25 6.59 20.76 -6.94
CA ARG A 25 5.18 21.17 -6.91
C ARG A 25 4.58 20.84 -5.54
N PRO A 26 3.72 21.68 -4.98
CA PRO A 26 2.97 21.33 -3.78
C PRO A 26 2.30 19.98 -3.96
N PHE A 27 2.47 19.09 -2.98
CA PHE A 27 1.82 17.79 -2.97
C PHE A 27 0.54 17.87 -2.16
N ALA A 28 -0.56 17.37 -2.73
CA ALA A 28 -1.80 17.14 -2.02
C ALA A 28 -2.22 15.67 -2.26
N ALA A 29 -2.44 14.94 -1.17
CA ALA A 29 -3.08 13.64 -1.22
C ALA A 29 -4.54 13.82 -1.66
N ASP A 30 -5.05 12.88 -2.45
CA ASP A 30 -6.44 12.91 -2.87
C ASP A 30 -7.38 12.68 -1.66
N PRO A 31 -8.28 13.64 -1.33
CA PRO A 31 -9.16 13.53 -0.16
C PRO A 31 -10.18 12.38 -0.29
N GLN A 32 -10.47 11.90 -1.49
CA GLN A 32 -11.38 10.77 -1.75
C GLN A 32 -10.66 9.42 -1.77
N ALA A 33 -9.33 9.40 -1.55
CA ALA A 33 -8.57 8.15 -1.54
C ALA A 33 -9.02 7.15 -0.46
N PRO A 34 -9.30 7.54 0.80
CA PRO A 34 -9.76 6.60 1.81
C PRO A 34 -11.07 5.91 1.44
N GLU A 35 -12.06 6.67 0.96
CA GLU A 35 -13.37 6.12 0.56
C GLU A 35 -13.24 5.16 -0.63
N ARG A 36 -12.50 5.55 -1.67
CA ARG A 36 -12.27 4.68 -2.84
C ARG A 36 -11.49 3.41 -2.47
N ALA A 37 -10.47 3.52 -1.62
CA ALA A 37 -9.74 2.36 -1.14
C ALA A 37 -10.64 1.42 -0.33
N GLY A 38 -11.52 1.96 0.53
CA GLY A 38 -12.51 1.19 1.27
C GLY A 38 -13.49 0.46 0.35
N ARG A 39 -13.97 1.11 -0.71
CA ARG A 39 -14.84 0.51 -1.73
C ARG A 39 -14.14 -0.64 -2.47
N MET A 40 -12.91 -0.41 -2.94
CA MET A 40 -12.09 -1.44 -3.60
C MET A 40 -11.83 -2.64 -2.68
N LEU A 41 -11.61 -2.40 -1.38
CA LEU A 41 -11.45 -3.46 -0.40
C LEU A 41 -12.75 -4.25 -0.22
N ALA A 42 -13.88 -3.57 -0.03
CA ALA A 42 -15.19 -4.21 0.12
C ALA A 42 -15.54 -5.09 -1.10
N GLU A 43 -15.34 -4.58 -2.31
CA GLU A 43 -15.56 -5.32 -3.57
C GLU A 43 -14.68 -6.56 -3.69
N ARG A 44 -13.49 -6.56 -3.07
CA ARG A 44 -12.48 -7.61 -3.20
C ARG A 44 -12.29 -8.40 -1.90
N GLN A 45 -13.18 -8.24 -0.92
CA GLN A 45 -13.01 -8.81 0.42
C GLN A 45 -12.89 -10.34 0.38
N ALA A 46 -13.71 -11.02 -0.43
CA ALA A 46 -13.65 -12.47 -0.60
C ALA A 46 -12.27 -12.93 -1.12
N ARG A 47 -11.70 -12.19 -2.08
CA ARG A 47 -10.36 -12.47 -2.60
C ARG A 47 -9.29 -12.23 -1.55
N VAL A 48 -9.37 -11.14 -0.79
CA VAL A 48 -8.43 -10.87 0.30
C VAL A 48 -8.43 -12.02 1.31
N SER A 49 -9.61 -12.46 1.74
CA SER A 49 -9.73 -13.61 2.64
C SER A 49 -9.15 -14.89 2.04
N ALA A 50 -9.44 -15.18 0.77
CA ALA A 50 -8.93 -16.38 0.09
C ALA A 50 -7.40 -16.39 0.00
N VAL A 51 -6.79 -15.28 -0.44
CA VAL A 51 -5.32 -15.17 -0.54
C VAL A 51 -4.68 -15.32 0.85
N LEU A 52 -5.22 -14.68 1.88
CA LEU A 52 -4.65 -14.77 3.23
C LEU A 52 -4.80 -16.17 3.85
N ALA A 53 -5.85 -16.90 3.49
CA ALA A 53 -6.09 -18.27 3.91
C ALA A 53 -5.24 -19.30 3.14
N ALA A 54 -4.69 -18.95 1.97
CA ALA A 54 -3.90 -19.85 1.16
C ALA A 54 -2.66 -20.39 1.94
N PRO A 55 -2.34 -21.68 1.83
CA PRO A 55 -1.16 -22.27 2.49
C PRO A 55 0.18 -21.63 2.08
N SER A 56 0.23 -21.05 0.87
CA SER A 56 1.40 -20.35 0.33
C SER A 56 1.59 -18.94 0.91
N THR A 57 0.61 -18.40 1.65
CA THR A 57 0.77 -17.14 2.37
C THR A 57 1.59 -17.35 3.63
N THR A 58 2.67 -16.58 3.79
CA THR A 58 3.54 -16.69 4.97
C THR A 58 2.85 -16.14 6.22
N ASP A 59 3.11 -16.76 7.37
CA ASP A 59 2.44 -16.42 8.63
C ASP A 59 2.68 -14.98 9.07
N ASP A 60 3.85 -14.40 8.78
CA ASP A 60 4.17 -13.01 9.09
C ASP A 60 3.28 -12.02 8.32
N VAL A 61 3.04 -12.30 7.03
CA VAL A 61 2.17 -11.50 6.17
C VAL A 61 0.70 -11.68 6.56
N ARG A 62 0.29 -12.93 6.85
CA ARG A 62 -1.07 -13.23 7.34
C ARG A 62 -1.37 -12.45 8.62
N ALA A 63 -0.50 -12.56 9.63
CA ALA A 63 -0.69 -11.90 10.91
C ALA A 63 -0.73 -10.37 10.79
N ALA A 64 0.15 -9.78 9.96
CA ALA A 64 0.15 -8.33 9.72
C ALA A 64 -1.13 -7.87 9.01
N ALA A 65 -1.58 -8.59 7.99
CA ALA A 65 -2.82 -8.27 7.29
C ALA A 65 -4.05 -8.38 8.21
N THR A 66 -4.08 -9.38 9.10
CA THR A 66 -5.14 -9.50 10.11
C THR A 66 -5.15 -8.32 11.08
N ARG A 67 -3.99 -7.90 11.61
CA ARG A 67 -3.88 -6.69 12.45
C ARG A 67 -4.41 -5.44 11.73
N TRP A 68 -4.05 -5.26 10.46
CA TRP A 68 -4.54 -4.16 9.65
C TRP A 68 -6.07 -4.20 9.46
N GLN A 69 -6.65 -5.38 9.19
CA GLN A 69 -8.11 -5.54 9.10
C GLN A 69 -8.83 -5.31 10.43
N ALA A 70 -8.14 -5.53 11.55
CA ALA A 70 -8.63 -5.18 12.90
C ALA A 70 -8.49 -3.68 13.23
N GLY A 71 -7.95 -2.87 12.30
CA GLY A 71 -7.77 -1.43 12.47
C GLY A 71 -6.44 -1.01 13.10
N GLU A 72 -5.50 -1.93 13.32
CA GLU A 72 -4.16 -1.60 13.81
C GLU A 72 -3.29 -1.03 12.68
N ALA A 73 -2.50 0.00 12.99
CA ALA A 73 -1.59 0.63 12.04
C ALA A 73 -0.34 -0.24 11.79
N ASP A 74 -0.49 -1.29 10.97
CA ASP A 74 0.60 -2.15 10.50
C ASP A 74 0.94 -1.86 9.02
N PRO A 75 2.11 -1.26 8.69
CA PRO A 75 2.47 -0.97 7.31
C PRO A 75 2.58 -2.21 6.41
N LEU A 76 3.01 -3.36 6.96
CA LEU A 76 3.09 -4.61 6.19
C LEU A 76 1.69 -5.14 5.91
N GLY A 77 0.80 -5.07 6.90
CA GLY A 77 -0.61 -5.46 6.74
C GLY A 77 -1.34 -4.62 5.71
N ALA A 78 -1.17 -3.30 5.79
CA ALA A 78 -1.73 -2.36 4.83
C ALA A 78 -1.20 -2.63 3.41
N ALA A 79 0.10 -2.87 3.27
CA ALA A 79 0.72 -3.23 2.01
C ALA A 79 0.18 -4.53 1.42
N ALA A 80 0.05 -5.58 2.24
CA ALA A 80 -0.49 -6.87 1.81
C ALA A 80 -1.92 -6.73 1.28
N VAL A 81 -2.80 -6.06 2.04
CA VAL A 81 -4.18 -5.82 1.60
C VAL A 81 -4.24 -4.97 0.33
N ALA A 82 -3.41 -3.93 0.21
CA ALA A 82 -3.34 -3.11 -0.99
C ALA A 82 -2.84 -3.89 -2.22
N VAL A 83 -1.84 -4.76 -2.06
CA VAL A 83 -1.33 -5.62 -3.13
C VAL A 83 -2.39 -6.62 -3.58
N ILE A 84 -3.09 -7.28 -2.64
CA ILE A 84 -4.13 -8.27 -2.98
C ILE A 84 -5.31 -7.60 -3.67
N THR A 85 -5.79 -6.49 -3.09
CA THR A 85 -6.87 -5.71 -3.71
C THR A 85 -6.42 -5.24 -5.07
N GLY A 86 -5.26 -4.59 -5.20
CA GLY A 86 -4.66 -4.08 -6.44
C GLY A 86 -4.14 -5.12 -7.44
N GLN A 87 -4.45 -6.40 -7.27
CA GLN A 87 -4.07 -7.48 -8.22
C GLN A 87 -2.55 -7.62 -8.42
N GLY A 88 -1.79 -7.48 -7.36
CA GLY A 88 -0.33 -7.56 -7.37
C GLY A 88 0.37 -6.20 -7.31
N GLY A 89 -0.38 -5.08 -7.36
CA GLY A 89 0.19 -3.73 -7.37
C GLY A 89 -0.36 -2.79 -6.31
N VAL A 90 0.31 -1.66 -6.15
CA VAL A 90 -0.13 -0.54 -5.31
C VAL A 90 -0.30 0.69 -6.18
N GLY A 91 -1.57 1.11 -6.32
CA GLY A 91 -1.93 2.31 -7.05
C GLY A 91 -1.82 3.59 -6.20
N PRO A 92 -1.94 4.77 -6.85
CA PRO A 92 -1.92 6.07 -6.16
C PRO A 92 -2.98 6.21 -5.06
N THR A 93 -4.17 5.59 -5.23
CA THR A 93 -5.25 5.62 -4.24
C THR A 93 -4.82 5.02 -2.89
N ALA A 94 -4.12 3.89 -2.88
CA ALA A 94 -3.63 3.29 -1.65
C ALA A 94 -2.56 4.16 -0.98
N ALA A 95 -1.64 4.71 -1.78
CA ALA A 95 -0.63 5.64 -1.28
C ALA A 95 -1.24 6.89 -0.64
N ASP A 96 -2.21 7.53 -1.30
CA ASP A 96 -2.88 8.73 -0.79
C ASP A 96 -3.73 8.43 0.46
N MET A 97 -4.38 7.26 0.52
CA MET A 97 -5.07 6.79 1.71
C MET A 97 -4.11 6.61 2.90
N TRP A 98 -2.93 6.01 2.69
CA TRP A 98 -1.92 5.89 3.74
C TRP A 98 -1.36 7.24 4.19
N ILE A 99 -1.07 8.14 3.24
CA ILE A 99 -0.54 9.47 3.55
C ILE A 99 -1.55 10.28 4.37
N SER A 100 -2.81 10.30 3.96
CA SER A 100 -3.87 11.06 4.64
C SER A 100 -4.27 10.44 5.98
N GLY A 101 -4.38 9.10 6.05
CA GLY A 101 -4.86 8.41 7.26
C GLY A 101 -3.80 8.14 8.32
N HIS A 102 -2.53 7.90 7.92
CA HIS A 102 -1.48 7.42 8.83
C HIS A 102 -0.16 8.22 8.72
N GLY A 103 -0.11 9.20 7.82
CA GLY A 103 1.05 10.06 7.62
C GLY A 103 2.14 9.46 6.72
N LEU A 104 3.08 10.33 6.35
CA LEU A 104 4.07 10.05 5.31
C LEU A 104 5.04 8.91 5.65
N ARG A 105 5.49 8.81 6.92
CA ARG A 105 6.37 7.72 7.36
C ARG A 105 5.71 6.35 7.20
N PHE A 106 4.44 6.24 7.59
CA PHE A 106 3.67 5.01 7.44
C PHE A 106 3.54 4.62 5.97
N ALA A 107 3.13 5.58 5.13
CA ALA A 107 3.01 5.37 3.69
C ALA A 107 4.33 4.92 3.03
N ALA A 108 5.47 5.45 3.48
CA ALA A 108 6.80 5.01 3.05
C ALA A 108 7.05 3.53 3.33
N LEU A 109 6.82 3.12 4.57
CA LEU A 109 7.05 1.74 5.02
C LEU A 109 6.09 0.79 4.30
N ALA A 110 4.83 1.17 4.13
CA ALA A 110 3.84 0.37 3.42
C ALA A 110 4.19 0.24 1.92
N ALA A 111 4.60 1.32 1.25
CA ALA A 111 4.99 1.26 -0.15
C ALA A 111 6.25 0.41 -0.39
N VAL A 112 7.26 0.51 0.49
CA VAL A 112 8.44 -0.37 0.44
C VAL A 112 8.05 -1.82 0.70
N ALA A 113 7.22 -2.08 1.72
CA ALA A 113 6.74 -3.42 2.02
C ALA A 113 6.02 -4.01 0.80
N ALA A 114 5.12 -3.26 0.15
CA ALA A 114 4.41 -3.70 -1.04
C ALA A 114 5.34 -4.08 -2.19
N ALA A 115 6.40 -3.30 -2.44
CA ALA A 115 7.41 -3.60 -3.46
C ALA A 115 8.21 -4.89 -3.16
N THR A 116 8.23 -5.33 -1.90
CA THR A 116 8.83 -6.61 -1.50
C THR A 116 7.85 -7.77 -1.50
N LEU A 117 6.56 -7.56 -1.74
CA LEU A 117 5.57 -8.63 -1.78
C LEU A 117 5.40 -9.17 -3.20
N LEU A 118 4.98 -10.42 -3.30
CA LEU A 118 4.50 -11.02 -4.54
C LEU A 118 3.31 -11.93 -4.23
N ILE A 119 2.34 -11.94 -5.15
CA ILE A 119 1.27 -12.93 -5.17
C ILE A 119 1.81 -14.14 -5.92
N ILE A 120 1.69 -15.33 -5.32
CA ILE A 120 2.28 -16.54 -5.86
C ILE A 120 1.24 -17.62 -5.98
N ASP A 121 1.36 -18.30 -7.09
CA ASP A 121 0.68 -19.53 -7.38
C ASP A 121 1.72 -20.69 -7.36
N ASP A 122 2.20 -21.03 -6.17
CA ASP A 122 3.20 -22.10 -6.00
C ASP A 122 2.59 -23.51 -6.18
N GLN A 123 1.26 -23.60 -6.26
CA GLN A 123 0.52 -24.86 -6.40
C GLN A 123 0.06 -25.14 -7.83
N ALA A 124 0.07 -24.16 -8.74
CA ALA A 124 -0.20 -24.43 -10.14
C ALA A 124 0.87 -25.34 -10.73
N PRO A 125 0.46 -26.41 -11.45
CA PRO A 125 1.40 -27.18 -12.26
C PRO A 125 2.17 -26.26 -13.21
N ARG A 126 3.46 -26.53 -13.40
CA ARG A 126 4.30 -25.78 -14.34
C ARG A 126 3.63 -25.74 -15.72
N GLY A 127 3.41 -24.52 -16.25
CA GLY A 127 2.74 -24.30 -17.53
C GLY A 127 1.24 -24.02 -17.46
N LEU A 128 0.64 -24.04 -16.26
CA LEU A 128 -0.78 -23.74 -16.02
C LEU A 128 -1.00 -22.53 -15.08
N SER A 129 -0.01 -21.63 -14.98
CA SER A 129 -0.15 -20.37 -14.25
C SER A 129 -1.33 -19.57 -14.83
N GLY A 130 -2.30 -19.22 -14.00
CA GLY A 130 -3.53 -18.52 -14.42
C GLY A 130 -4.74 -19.43 -14.62
N THR A 131 -4.63 -20.72 -14.32
CA THR A 131 -5.83 -21.57 -14.18
C THR A 131 -6.60 -21.20 -12.91
N PRO A 132 -7.95 -21.24 -12.93
CA PRO A 132 -8.80 -20.83 -11.81
C PRO A 132 -8.73 -21.74 -10.57
N PHE A 133 -7.84 -22.73 -10.55
CA PHE A 133 -7.79 -23.79 -9.53
C PHE A 133 -6.71 -23.60 -8.47
N ALA A 134 -5.92 -22.55 -8.58
CA ALA A 134 -4.84 -22.35 -7.64
C ALA A 134 -5.19 -21.19 -6.71
N ASP A 135 -5.30 -21.48 -5.42
CA ASP A 135 -5.48 -20.49 -4.37
C ASP A 135 -4.16 -19.70 -4.23
N PRO A 136 -4.05 -18.50 -4.82
CA PRO A 136 -2.78 -17.81 -4.83
C PRO A 136 -2.55 -17.23 -3.45
N GLY A 137 -1.34 -17.41 -2.90
CA GLY A 137 -0.93 -16.82 -1.64
C GLY A 137 -0.14 -15.54 -1.84
N ILE A 138 0.26 -14.91 -0.75
CA ILE A 138 1.13 -13.73 -0.74
C ILE A 138 2.32 -13.96 0.20
N ARG A 139 3.53 -13.69 -0.30
CA ARG A 139 4.73 -13.72 0.54
C ARG A 139 5.70 -12.63 0.13
N ARG A 140 6.74 -12.45 0.95
CA ARG A 140 7.89 -11.63 0.58
C ARG A 140 8.67 -12.29 -0.56
N ARG A 141 9.23 -11.43 -1.42
CA ARG A 141 10.16 -11.79 -2.47
C ARG A 141 11.43 -12.37 -1.86
N ARG A 142 11.85 -13.50 -2.40
CA ARG A 142 13.09 -14.21 -2.10
C ARG A 142 14.13 -13.88 -3.18
N PRO A 143 15.42 -13.98 -2.85
CA PRO A 143 16.47 -13.97 -3.86
C PRO A 143 16.18 -15.05 -4.92
N GLY A 144 16.18 -14.66 -6.19
CA GLY A 144 15.89 -15.56 -7.32
C GLY A 144 14.43 -15.60 -7.77
N ASP A 145 13.49 -14.99 -7.03
CA ASP A 145 12.12 -14.82 -7.55
C ASP A 145 12.15 -13.98 -8.84
N PRO A 146 11.31 -14.30 -9.83
CA PRO A 146 11.24 -13.54 -11.06
C PRO A 146 10.86 -12.10 -10.75
N ARG A 147 11.56 -11.17 -11.39
CA ARG A 147 11.13 -9.77 -11.40
C ARG A 147 10.09 -9.62 -12.49
N PRO A 148 8.90 -9.08 -12.19
CA PRO A 148 7.96 -8.76 -13.23
C PRO A 148 8.60 -7.71 -14.15
N GLU A 149 8.34 -7.80 -15.46
CA GLU A 149 8.83 -6.83 -16.44
C GLU A 149 8.37 -5.40 -16.10
N TYR A 150 7.19 -5.30 -15.48
CA TYR A 150 6.64 -4.08 -14.92
C TYR A 150 6.56 -4.18 -13.40
N GLU A 151 7.07 -3.19 -12.65
CA GLU A 151 6.97 -3.18 -11.20
C GLU A 151 5.61 -2.62 -10.75
N PRO A 152 4.66 -3.46 -10.32
CA PRO A 152 3.27 -3.05 -10.10
C PRO A 152 3.09 -2.16 -8.86
N ALA A 153 4.08 -2.11 -7.96
CA ALA A 153 4.12 -1.17 -6.85
C ALA A 153 4.66 0.23 -7.25
N LEU A 154 5.20 0.38 -8.46
CA LEU A 154 5.88 1.61 -8.90
C LEU A 154 4.97 2.86 -8.84
N PRO A 155 3.69 2.83 -9.27
CA PRO A 155 2.83 4.01 -9.18
C PRO A 155 2.65 4.51 -7.73
N GLY A 156 2.41 3.60 -6.78
CA GLY A 156 2.31 3.92 -5.36
C GLY A 156 3.63 4.45 -4.78
N LEU A 157 4.76 3.81 -5.12
CA LEU A 157 6.09 4.27 -4.71
C LEU A 157 6.41 5.69 -5.22
N LEU A 158 6.13 5.97 -6.49
CA LEU A 158 6.35 7.27 -7.09
C LEU A 158 5.45 8.34 -6.44
N ARG A 159 4.23 7.97 -6.07
CA ARG A 159 3.30 8.86 -5.35
C ARG A 159 3.85 9.22 -3.97
N VAL A 160 4.31 8.24 -3.19
CA VAL A 160 4.93 8.47 -1.87
C VAL A 160 6.23 9.27 -2.00
N ARG A 161 7.05 8.98 -3.01
CA ARG A 161 8.27 9.76 -3.29
C ARG A 161 7.97 11.22 -3.61
N ALA A 162 6.92 11.50 -4.37
CA ALA A 162 6.49 12.88 -4.65
C ALA A 162 6.09 13.61 -3.36
N ALA A 163 5.37 12.93 -2.46
CA ALA A 163 5.03 13.47 -1.14
C ALA A 163 6.27 13.76 -0.29
N PHE A 164 7.28 12.88 -0.28
CA PHE A 164 8.56 13.12 0.39
C PHE A 164 9.33 14.30 -0.17
N ALA A 165 9.34 14.47 -1.49
CA ALA A 165 10.04 15.59 -2.11
C ALA A 165 9.37 16.93 -1.75
N ALA A 166 8.04 16.94 -1.59
CA ALA A 166 7.27 18.13 -1.26
C ALA A 166 7.25 18.45 0.24
N ALA A 167 7.44 17.43 1.09
CA ALA A 167 7.60 17.63 2.53
C ALA A 167 8.89 18.40 2.78
N SER A 168 8.77 19.63 3.31
CA SER A 168 9.89 20.35 3.87
C SER A 168 10.60 19.46 4.90
N ASP A 169 11.93 19.60 5.02
CA ASP A 169 12.66 18.99 6.13
C ASP A 169 11.89 19.30 7.42
N PRO A 170 11.43 18.28 8.18
CA PRO A 170 11.01 18.56 9.53
C PRO A 170 12.27 19.11 10.20
N THR A 171 12.28 20.42 10.49
CA THR A 171 13.12 20.92 11.57
C THR A 171 12.87 19.95 12.71
N PRO A 172 13.89 19.28 13.28
CA PRO A 172 13.69 18.23 14.27
C PRO A 172 13.06 18.82 15.53
N THR A 173 11.74 19.00 15.51
CA THR A 173 10.94 19.31 16.67
C THR A 173 10.66 17.97 17.33
N ARG A 174 11.35 17.78 18.45
CA ARG A 174 11.31 16.61 19.32
C ARG A 174 9.92 16.48 19.96
N SER A 175 8.91 16.09 19.18
CA SER A 175 7.58 15.73 19.69
C SER A 175 6.81 14.96 18.62
N SER A 176 6.95 13.64 18.58
CA SER A 176 6.02 12.80 17.81
C SER A 176 4.70 12.75 18.57
N PRO A 177 3.56 13.14 17.97
CA PRO A 177 2.26 12.95 18.59
C PRO A 177 1.99 11.45 18.74
N ARG A 178 1.63 11.01 19.95
CA ARG A 178 0.96 9.73 20.17
C ARG A 178 -0.35 9.78 19.38
N TRP A 179 -0.45 8.97 18.34
CA TRP A 179 -1.72 8.76 17.64
C TRP A 179 -2.76 8.24 18.65
N PRO A 180 -3.97 8.81 18.71
CA PRO A 180 -5.03 8.23 19.50
C PRO A 180 -5.42 6.91 18.86
N ALA A 181 -5.33 5.82 19.64
CA ALA A 181 -5.98 4.57 19.27
C ALA A 181 -7.45 4.89 18.96
N THR A 182 -7.89 4.52 17.77
CA THR A 182 -9.27 4.61 17.33
C THR A 182 -10.16 4.04 18.42
N GLY A 183 -11.16 4.82 18.86
CA GLY A 183 -12.07 4.44 19.93
C GLY A 183 -12.85 3.15 19.65
N PRO A 184 -13.47 2.56 20.69
CA PRO A 184 -14.08 1.24 20.61
C PRO A 184 -15.19 1.20 19.56
N VAL A 185 -15.16 0.15 18.74
CA VAL A 185 -16.24 -0.24 17.84
C VAL A 185 -17.45 -0.60 18.70
N THR A 186 -18.49 0.24 18.69
CA THR A 186 -19.77 -0.07 19.32
C THR A 186 -20.40 -1.26 18.59
N THR A 187 -20.29 -2.45 19.16
CA THR A 187 -21.08 -3.62 18.77
C THR A 187 -22.55 -3.36 19.10
N CYS A 188 -23.35 -3.03 18.08
CA CYS A 188 -24.80 -3.13 18.17
C CYS A 188 -25.20 -4.61 18.15
N THR A 189 -25.48 -5.17 19.33
CA THR A 189 -26.22 -6.42 19.47
C THR A 189 -27.56 -6.09 20.12
N SER A 190 -28.63 -6.05 19.32
CA SER A 190 -29.98 -6.30 19.83
C SER A 190 -30.75 -7.13 18.82
N VAL A 191 -30.90 -8.41 19.15
CA VAL A 191 -31.83 -9.34 18.51
C VAL A 191 -33.14 -9.26 19.32
N PRO A 192 -34.30 -9.01 18.71
CA PRO A 192 -35.56 -9.03 19.44
C PRO A 192 -36.03 -10.46 19.73
N PRO A 193 -36.76 -10.70 20.84
CA PRO A 193 -37.29 -12.01 21.16
C PRO A 193 -38.46 -12.38 20.25
N VAL A 194 -38.42 -13.60 19.69
CA VAL A 194 -39.55 -14.26 19.05
C VAL A 194 -40.53 -14.70 20.14
N ARG A 195 -41.78 -14.26 20.06
CA ARG A 195 -42.88 -14.80 20.89
C ARG A 195 -43.49 -16.00 20.17
N CYS A 196 -43.63 -17.11 20.89
CA CYS A 196 -44.45 -18.26 20.52
C CYS A 196 -45.94 -17.96 20.68
#